data_AF-A0ABD0ZU23-F1
#
_entry.id   AF-A0ABD0ZU23-F1
#
_cell.length_a   1.000
_cell.length_b   1.000
_cell.length_c   1.000
_cell.angle_alpha   90.00
_cell.angle_beta   90.00
_cell.angle_gamma   90.00
#
_symmetry.space_group_name_H-M   'P 1'
#
loop_
_entity.id
_entity.type
_entity.pdbx_description
1 polymer ?
#
loop_
_entity_poly.entity_id
_entity_poly.type
_entity_poly.pdbx_seq_one_letter_code
_entity_poly.pdbx_strand_id
1 'polypeptide(L)' 'MDNHRRTKQPKTNPIVATSEEVSSLEWEAVNMSEEEEDLVCRMHKLVGDRWELIAGRIPGRTAEEIERFWVMKK' A
#
# COMPACT_ATOMS: atom_id res chain seq x y z
N MET A 1 -6.13 -52.84 14.98
CA MET A 1 -5.25 -51.94 14.21
C MET A 1 -5.87 -50.56 14.30
N ASP A 2 -5.27 -49.72 15.15
CA ASP A 2 -5.02 -48.28 14.96
C ASP A 2 -6.21 -47.33 14.70
N ASN A 3 -6.30 -46.13 15.24
CA ASN A 3 -5.79 -45.42 16.42
C ASN A 3 -6.48 -44.05 16.32
N HIS A 4 -6.84 -43.43 17.46
CA HIS A 4 -6.95 -41.99 17.72
C HIS A 4 -7.02 -41.02 16.50
N ARG A 5 -7.94 -40.05 16.40
CA ARG A 5 -7.96 -38.88 17.30
C ARG A 5 -9.07 -37.91 16.87
N ARG A 6 -9.64 -37.32 17.91
CA ARG A 6 -10.63 -36.24 18.01
C ARG A 6 -10.04 -34.89 17.51
N THR A 7 -10.92 -33.88 17.39
CA THR A 7 -10.69 -32.40 17.43
C THR A 7 -10.49 -31.70 16.05
N LYS A 8 -11.12 -30.57 15.66
CA LYS A 8 -12.02 -29.55 16.28
C LYS A 8 -12.92 -28.89 15.20
N GLN A 9 -14.05 -28.32 15.63
CA GLN A 9 -14.82 -27.32 14.87
C GLN A 9 -14.22 -25.89 15.03
N PRO A 10 -14.92 -24.79 14.66
CA PRO A 10 -14.69 -23.99 13.45
C PRO A 10 -14.14 -22.58 13.76
N LYS A 11 -13.59 -21.87 12.77
CA LYS A 11 -13.36 -20.41 12.80
C LYS A 11 -13.79 -19.88 11.42
N THR A 12 -14.95 -19.22 11.27
CA THR A 12 -15.11 -17.74 11.25
C THR A 12 -13.96 -17.09 10.46
N ASN A 13 -14.11 -16.50 9.26
CA ASN A 13 -15.22 -15.78 8.61
C ASN A 13 -15.14 -15.96 7.08
N PRO A 14 -16.27 -15.88 6.35
CA PRO A 14 -16.26 -15.80 4.90
C PRO A 14 -16.08 -14.33 4.49
N ILE A 15 -14.94 -13.99 3.90
CA ILE A 15 -14.89 -12.83 3.01
C ILE A 15 -14.76 -13.40 1.60
N VAL A 16 -15.89 -13.21 0.93
CA VAL A 16 -16.24 -13.50 -0.45
C VAL A 16 -15.09 -13.32 -1.45
N ALA A 17 -15.06 -14.24 -2.40
CA ALA A 17 -14.24 -14.23 -3.60
C ALA A 17 -14.51 -13.01 -4.49
N THR A 18 -13.45 -12.42 -5.03
CA THR A 18 -13.46 -11.91 -6.40
C THR A 18 -12.10 -12.20 -7.05
N SER A 19 -12.14 -13.14 -7.98
CA SER A 19 -11.32 -13.39 -9.16
C SER A 19 -9.91 -12.80 -9.27
N GLU A 20 -9.00 -13.73 -9.60
CA GLU A 20 -7.75 -13.53 -10.33
C GLU A 20 -7.89 -12.54 -11.49
N GLU A 21 -6.73 -12.00 -11.93
CA GLU A 21 -6.47 -11.03 -13.00
C GLU A 21 -6.25 -9.57 -12.52
N VAL A 22 -5.06 -9.30 -11.97
CA VAL A 22 -4.47 -7.95 -12.12
C VAL A 22 -3.18 -8.09 -12.91
N SER A 23 -3.30 -7.64 -14.15
CA SER A 23 -2.26 -7.44 -15.16
C SER A 23 -0.97 -6.85 -14.58
N SER A 24 0.15 -7.52 -14.89
CA SER A 24 1.58 -7.15 -14.98
C SER A 24 2.09 -5.75 -14.62
N LEU A 25 1.54 -5.07 -13.63
CA LEU A 25 2.17 -3.89 -13.05
C LEU A 25 2.69 -4.25 -11.66
N GLU A 26 3.68 -5.14 -11.63
CA GLU A 26 4.64 -5.21 -10.53
C GLU A 26 5.55 -3.96 -10.62
N TRP A 27 4.94 -2.78 -10.43
CA TRP A 27 5.73 -1.60 -10.15
C TRP A 27 6.21 -1.80 -8.73
N GLU A 28 7.53 -1.85 -8.57
CA GLU A 28 8.12 -1.95 -7.24
C GLU A 28 7.54 -0.84 -6.36
N ALA A 29 6.91 -1.27 -5.27
CA ALA A 29 6.29 -0.38 -4.30
C ALA A 29 7.34 0.58 -3.76
N VAL A 30 7.12 1.89 -3.89
CA VAL A 30 7.97 2.87 -3.21
C VAL A 30 7.66 2.75 -1.73
N ASN A 31 8.59 2.20 -0.96
CA ASN A 31 8.44 2.10 0.49
C ASN A 31 8.54 3.51 1.07
N MET A 32 7.44 4.09 1.52
CA MET A 32 7.40 5.32 2.31
C MET A 32 7.02 5.01 3.75
N SER A 33 7.58 5.76 4.70
CA SER A 33 7.17 5.70 6.11
C SER A 33 5.80 6.36 6.28
N GLU A 34 5.07 5.98 7.32
CA GLU A 34 3.75 6.55 7.63
C GLU A 34 3.80 8.09 7.78
N GLU A 35 4.90 8.63 8.33
CA GLU A 35 5.11 10.07 8.45
C GLU A 35 5.29 10.75 7.08
N GLU A 36 5.99 10.09 6.16
CA GLU A 36 6.19 10.57 4.79
C GLU A 36 4.87 10.52 4.03
N GLU A 37 4.12 9.41 4.13
CA GLU A 37 2.80 9.27 3.52
C GLU A 37 1.81 10.33 4.01
N ASP A 38 1.74 10.59 5.32
CA ASP A 38 0.86 11.60 5.89
C ASP A 38 1.28 13.02 5.46
N LEU A 39 2.59 13.26 5.33
CA LEU A 39 3.09 14.52 4.80
C LEU A 39 2.73 14.70 3.32
N VAL A 40 2.91 13.68 2.48
CA VAL A 40 2.49 13.69 1.07
C VAL A 40 0.99 13.91 0.96
N CYS A 41 0.18 13.20 1.74
CA CYS A 41 -1.29 13.33 1.73
C CYS A 41 -1.75 14.73 2.13
N ARG A 42 -1.19 15.30 3.20
CA ARG A 42 -1.52 16.67 3.64
C ARG A 42 -1.06 17.71 2.64
N MET A 43 0.14 17.56 2.08
CA MET A 43 0.66 18.52 1.12
C MET A 43 -0.08 18.42 -0.21
N HIS A 44 -0.39 17.23 -0.71
CA HIS A 44 -1.17 17.05 -1.94
C HIS A 44 -2.56 17.70 -1.81
N LYS A 45 -3.21 17.61 -0.65
CA LYS A 45 -4.46 18.33 -0.38
C LYS A 45 -4.32 19.85 -0.41
N LEU A 46 -3.15 20.39 -0.06
CA LEU A 46 -2.88 21.84 0.00
C LEU A 46 -2.39 22.39 -1.35
N VAL A 47 -1.48 21.68 -2.00
CA VAL A 47 -0.75 22.15 -3.18
C VAL A 47 -1.03 21.37 -4.45
N GLY A 48 -1.74 20.24 -4.40
CA GLY A 48 -1.99 19.35 -5.53
C GLY A 48 -0.76 18.55 -5.94
N ASP A 49 -0.62 18.29 -7.24
CA ASP A 49 0.46 17.49 -7.86
C ASP A 49 1.81 18.23 -7.92
N ARG A 50 2.05 19.18 -7.01
CA ARG A 50 3.31 19.94 -6.93
C ARG A 50 4.39 19.15 -6.21
N TRP A 51 4.78 18.01 -6.77
CA TRP A 51 5.67 17.03 -6.14
C TRP A 51 7.03 17.60 -5.73
N GLU A 52 7.64 18.49 -6.51
CA GLU A 52 8.91 19.15 -6.15
C GLU A 52 8.80 19.93 -4.82
N LEU A 53 7.65 20.56 -4.57
CA LEU A 53 7.40 21.31 -3.34
C LEU A 53 7.23 20.36 -2.14
N ILE A 54 6.59 19.21 -2.37
CA ILE A 54 6.39 18.17 -1.35
C ILE A 54 7.71 17.47 -1.02
N ALA A 55 8.50 17.09 -2.04
CA ALA A 55 9.83 16.49 -1.90
C ALA A 55 10.79 17.42 -1.15
N GLY A 56 10.71 18.73 -1.37
CA GLY A 56 11.48 19.71 -0.60
C GLY A 56 11.21 19.69 0.91
N ARG A 57 10.15 19.03 1.37
CA ARG A 57 9.82 18.84 2.80
C ARG A 57 10.18 17.45 3.33
N ILE A 58 10.50 16.50 2.46
CA ILE A 58 10.84 15.12 2.84
C ILE A 58 12.32 14.89 2.52
N PRO A 59 13.22 15.08 3.51
CA PRO A 59 14.65 14.93 3.27
C PRO A 59 14.95 13.50 2.83
N GLY A 60 15.64 13.34 1.69
CA GLY A 60 16.00 12.03 1.15
C GLY A 60 14.96 11.40 0.22
N ARG A 61 13.86 12.11 -0.10
CA ARG A 61 12.91 11.72 -1.16
C ARG A 61 12.96 12.66 -2.33
N THR A 62 12.84 12.10 -3.53
CA THR A 62 12.67 12.88 -4.76
C THR A 62 11.21 13.06 -5.12
N ALA A 63 10.93 14.07 -5.95
CA ALA A 63 9.59 14.32 -6.47
C ALA A 63 9.06 13.11 -7.26
N GLU A 64 9.93 12.42 -8.00
CA GLU A 64 9.55 11.25 -8.80
C GLU A 64 9.14 10.06 -7.92
N GLU A 65 9.81 9.84 -6.78
CA GLU A 65 9.42 8.79 -5.83
C GLU A 65 8.04 9.05 -5.22
N ILE A 66 7.75 10.32 -4.88
CA ILE A 66 6.45 10.72 -4.32
C ILE A 66 5.35 10.58 -5.37
N GLU A 67 5.60 11.02 -6.60
CA GLU A 67 4.67 10.86 -7.71
C GLU A 67 4.35 9.39 -7.95
N ARG A 68 5.39 8.53 -8.01
CA ARG A 68 5.23 7.08 -8.21
C ARG A 68 4.47 6.44 -7.05
N PHE A 69 4.77 6.81 -5.81
CA PHE A 69 4.02 6.37 -4.63
C PHE A 69 2.54 6.73 -4.73
N TRP A 70 2.23 7.97 -5.15
CA TRP A 70 0.85 8.45 -5.26
C TRP A 70 0.06 7.77 -6.39
N VAL A 71 0.67 7.62 -7.57
CA VAL A 71 0.06 6.94 -8.72
C VAL A 71 -0.22 5.47 -8.41
N MET A 72 0.66 4.82 -7.65
CA MET A 72 0.51 3.40 -7.28
C MET A 72 -0.45 3.16 -6.12
N LYS A 73 -0.66 4.16 -5.24
CA LYS A 73 -1.66 4.09 -4.18
C LYS A 73 -3.10 4.26 -4.70
N LYS A 74 -3.26 4.84 -5.89
CA LYS A 74 -4.56 5.11 -6.52
C LYS A 74 -5.06 3.92 -7.33
#